data_AF-A0A6A4X5N3-F1
#
_entry.id   AF-A0A6A4X5N3-F1
#
_cell.length_a   1.000
_cell.length_b   1.000
_cell.length_c   1.000
_cell.angle_alpha   90.00
_cell.angle_beta   90.00
_cell.angle_gamma   90.00
#
_symmetry.space_group_name_H-M   'P 1'
#
loop_
_entity.id
_entity.type
_entity.pdbx_description
1 polymer ?
#
loop_
_entity_poly.entity_id
_entity_poly.type
_entity_poly.pdbx_seq_one_letter_code
_entity_poly.pdbx_strand_id
1 'polypeptide(L)'
;MMLMLERVWNLIAWYLRPLFKWLLRKTTRLCEMQRICYGQPAGALRSIGVEESMKQSRTKTVIDLMSYLDQKANERRFLGPSRAQVIDYSVFAILKVKGIKPEIHSQFVRSISVCLDQIWGYRQLSAELEHLRRTPYDAAQPEHEAKLRQLWSLLCPETELTERISPQWKDIGFQGDDPKTDFRGMGVLGLDNLL
;
A
#
# COMPACT_ATOMS: atom_id res chain seq x y z
N MET A 1 -0.97 -12.65 30.69
CA MET A 1 0.46 -13.01 30.80
C MET A 1 1.23 -12.75 29.49
N MET A 2 0.78 -13.27 28.34
CA MET A 2 1.45 -13.07 27.03
C MET A 2 1.54 -11.59 26.58
N LEU A 3 0.43 -10.83 26.68
CA LEU A 3 0.41 -9.39 26.38
C LEU A 3 1.28 -8.53 27.33
N MET A 4 1.50 -8.98 28.57
CA MET A 4 2.39 -8.31 29.52
C MET A 4 3.86 -8.55 29.15
N LEU A 5 4.20 -9.77 28.77
CA LEU A 5 5.55 -10.12 28.29
C LEU A 5 5.91 -9.37 27.00
N GLU A 6 4.99 -9.24 26.05
CA GLU A 6 5.22 -8.43 24.84
C GLU A 6 5.44 -6.95 25.15
N ARG A 7 4.66 -6.36 26.05
CA ARG A 7 4.84 -4.95 26.46
C ARG A 7 6.19 -4.73 27.14
N VAL A 8 6.59 -5.62 28.04
CA VAL A 8 7.88 -5.57 28.73
C VAL A 8 9.03 -5.74 27.73
N TRP A 9 8.92 -6.69 26.80
CA TRP A 9 9.90 -6.90 25.74
C TRP A 9 10.04 -5.67 24.83
N ASN A 10 8.93 -5.08 24.41
CA ASN A 10 8.92 -3.87 23.60
C ASN A 10 9.54 -2.67 24.32
N LEU A 11 9.29 -2.53 25.62
CA LEU A 11 9.93 -1.51 26.47
C LEU A 11 11.45 -1.72 26.53
N ILE A 12 11.90 -2.95 26.83
CA ILE A 12 13.32 -3.29 26.89
C ILE A 12 14.00 -3.03 25.53
N ALA A 13 13.39 -3.52 24.45
CA ALA A 13 13.88 -3.32 23.10
C ALA A 13 13.97 -1.83 22.74
N TRP A 14 12.99 -1.02 23.14
CA TRP A 14 12.99 0.43 22.91
C TRP A 14 14.16 1.13 23.60
N TYR A 15 14.48 0.76 24.84
CA TYR A 15 15.63 1.31 25.59
C TYR A 15 16.98 0.82 25.07
N LEU A 16 17.10 -0.44 24.66
CA LEU A 16 18.36 -1.03 24.20
C LEU A 16 18.67 -0.73 22.73
N ARG A 17 17.66 -0.51 21.89
CA ARG A 17 17.84 -0.29 20.44
C ARG A 17 18.76 0.88 20.08
N PRO A 18 18.74 2.04 20.77
CA PRO A 18 19.73 3.09 20.55
C PRO A 18 21.17 2.62 20.77
N LEU A 19 21.41 1.81 21.80
CA LEU A 19 22.74 1.26 22.12
C LEU A 19 23.20 0.27 21.04
N PHE A 20 22.34 -0.67 20.66
CA PHE A 20 22.64 -1.60 19.55
C PHE A 20 22.85 -0.87 18.22
N LYS A 21 22.03 0.14 17.91
CA LYS A 21 22.22 0.98 16.72
C LYS A 21 23.55 1.70 16.74
N TRP A 22 23.93 2.27 17.88
CA TRP A 22 25.19 2.95 18.05
C TRP A 22 26.36 1.98 17.86
N LEU A 23 26.31 0.81 18.50
CA LEU A 23 27.34 -0.23 18.38
C LEU A 23 27.50 -0.68 16.92
N LEU A 24 26.39 -1.04 16.26
CA LEU A 24 26.41 -1.45 14.86
C LEU A 24 26.89 -0.31 13.95
N ARG A 25 26.57 0.94 14.25
CA ARG A 25 27.09 2.08 13.47
C ARG A 25 28.59 2.23 13.65
N LYS A 26 29.14 1.94 14.83
CA LYS A 26 30.60 1.97 15.07
C LYS A 26 31.33 0.83 14.36
N THR A 27 30.76 -0.37 14.35
CA THR A 27 31.39 -1.55 13.71
C THR A 27 31.23 -1.54 12.19
N THR A 28 30.01 -1.32 11.69
CA THR A 28 29.71 -1.40 10.25
C THR A 28 29.94 -0.09 9.49
N ARG A 29 29.96 1.06 10.20
CA ARG A 29 29.91 2.42 9.61
C ARG A 29 28.67 2.70 8.75
N LEU A 30 27.67 1.83 8.76
CA LEU A 30 26.43 1.95 8.01
C LEU A 30 25.29 2.48 8.90
N CYS A 31 24.28 3.11 8.30
CA CYS A 31 23.00 3.34 8.96
C CYS A 31 22.12 2.08 8.92
N GLU A 32 21.03 2.07 9.69
CA GLU A 32 20.12 0.90 9.76
C GLU A 32 19.51 0.57 8.39
N MET A 33 19.03 1.57 7.65
CA MET A 33 18.47 1.37 6.30
C MET A 33 19.49 0.76 5.34
N GLN A 34 20.77 1.18 5.41
CA GLN A 34 21.85 0.57 4.61
C GLN A 34 22.06 -0.90 4.98
N ARG A 35 22.12 -1.22 6.29
CA ARG A 35 22.25 -2.61 6.73
C ARG A 35 21.09 -3.47 6.26
N ILE A 36 19.86 -2.95 6.27
CA ILE A 36 18.68 -3.67 5.76
C ILE A 36 18.81 -3.88 4.25
N CYS A 37 19.11 -2.82 3.49
CA CYS A 37 19.20 -2.89 2.03
C CYS A 37 20.30 -3.85 1.54
N TYR A 38 21.43 -3.95 2.27
CA TYR A 38 22.52 -4.86 1.92
C TYR A 38 22.35 -6.27 2.48
N GLY A 39 21.74 -6.40 3.66
CA GLY A 39 21.64 -7.67 4.37
C GLY A 39 20.39 -8.49 4.06
N GLN A 40 19.32 -7.86 3.58
CA GLN A 40 18.06 -8.55 3.26
C GLN A 40 17.93 -8.81 1.74
N PRO A 41 17.33 -9.93 1.32
CA PRO A 41 17.03 -10.19 -0.09
C PRO A 41 16.05 -9.16 -0.65
N ALA A 42 16.04 -8.98 -1.97
CA ALA A 42 15.10 -8.05 -2.61
C ALA A 42 13.65 -8.54 -2.42
N GLY A 43 12.71 -7.61 -2.20
CA GLY A 43 11.29 -7.90 -2.01
C GLY A 43 10.78 -7.53 -0.62
N ALA A 44 9.68 -8.19 -0.21
CA ALA A 44 8.87 -7.80 0.94
C ALA A 44 9.65 -7.69 2.26
N LEU A 45 10.53 -8.65 2.58
CA LEU A 45 11.32 -8.63 3.81
C LEU A 45 12.15 -7.36 3.96
N ARG A 46 12.79 -6.92 2.86
CA ARG A 46 13.57 -5.68 2.84
C ARG A 46 12.68 -4.45 2.95
N SER A 47 11.56 -4.41 2.24
CA SER A 47 10.64 -3.27 2.26
C SER A 47 10.00 -3.08 3.63
N ILE A 48 9.56 -4.17 4.29
CA ILE A 48 9.08 -4.14 5.68
C ILE A 48 10.19 -3.66 6.62
N GLY A 49 11.40 -4.18 6.48
CA GLY A 49 12.54 -3.74 7.30
C GLY A 49 12.83 -2.24 7.15
N VAL A 50 12.82 -1.72 5.92
CA VAL A 50 13.00 -0.29 5.64
C VAL A 50 11.87 0.53 6.25
N GLU A 51 10.62 0.10 6.07
CA GLU A 51 9.45 0.78 6.63
C GLU A 51 9.57 0.89 8.15
N GLU A 52 9.90 -0.20 8.84
CA GLU A 52 10.10 -0.22 10.29
C GLU A 52 11.30 0.63 10.74
N SER A 53 12.38 0.66 9.96
CA SER A 53 13.51 1.57 10.23
C SER A 53 13.09 3.03 10.15
N MET A 54 12.24 3.38 9.17
CA MET A 54 11.70 4.72 8.99
C MET A 54 10.70 5.10 10.09
N LYS A 55 9.71 4.25 10.39
CA LYS A 55 8.71 4.44 11.47
C LYS A 55 9.36 4.73 12.82
N GLN A 56 10.48 4.09 13.09
CA GLN A 56 11.19 4.22 14.36
C GLN A 56 12.38 5.21 14.29
N SER A 57 12.45 6.03 13.23
CA SER A 57 13.46 7.07 13.07
C SER A 57 13.16 8.26 13.96
N ARG A 58 14.19 8.81 14.63
CA ARG A 58 14.10 10.08 15.37
C ARG A 58 14.55 11.30 14.56
N THR A 59 14.89 11.08 13.28
CA THR A 59 15.35 12.15 12.38
C THR A 59 14.14 12.90 11.83
N LYS A 60 13.97 14.19 12.16
CA LYS A 60 12.84 15.02 11.72
C LYS A 60 12.57 14.95 10.21
N THR A 61 13.60 15.09 9.37
CA THR A 61 13.44 14.96 7.91
C THR A 61 12.85 13.64 7.46
N VAL A 62 13.20 12.52 8.12
CA VAL A 62 12.64 11.20 7.79
C VAL A 62 11.17 11.11 8.22
N ILE A 63 10.84 11.66 9.38
CA ILE A 63 9.46 11.70 9.89
C ILE A 63 8.59 12.54 8.96
N ASP A 64 9.03 13.76 8.63
CA ASP A 64 8.32 14.67 7.73
C ASP A 64 8.14 14.05 6.33
N LEU A 65 9.17 13.34 5.83
CA LEU A 65 9.12 12.62 4.55
C LEU A 65 8.08 11.49 4.56
N MET A 66 8.01 10.71 5.64
CA MET A 66 7.00 9.67 5.78
C MET A 66 5.58 10.26 5.75
N SER A 67 5.35 11.31 6.55
CA SER A 67 4.05 12.00 6.57
C SER A 67 3.64 12.52 5.19
N TYR A 68 4.59 13.10 4.46
CA TYR A 68 4.36 13.55 3.08
C TYR A 68 3.98 12.42 2.13
N LEU A 69 4.70 11.29 2.18
CA LEU A 69 4.42 10.13 1.33
C LEU A 69 3.10 9.44 1.70
N ASP A 70 2.81 9.32 2.99
CA ASP A 70 1.54 8.79 3.49
C ASP A 70 0.37 9.65 3.01
N GLN A 71 0.49 10.99 3.10
CA GLN A 71 -0.53 11.90 2.58
C GLN A 71 -0.73 11.70 1.07
N LYS A 72 0.35 11.66 0.28
CA LYS A 72 0.27 11.44 -1.17
C LYS A 72 -0.42 10.13 -1.52
N ALA A 73 -0.08 9.03 -0.83
CA ALA A 73 -0.69 7.73 -1.04
C ALA A 73 -2.19 7.72 -0.66
N ASN A 74 -2.55 8.30 0.49
CA ASN A 74 -3.94 8.36 0.95
C ASN A 74 -4.82 9.25 0.07
N GLU A 75 -4.29 10.35 -0.45
CA GLU A 75 -4.98 11.23 -1.42
C GLU A 75 -5.08 10.62 -2.82
N ARG A 76 -4.55 9.41 -3.01
CA ARG A 76 -4.47 8.71 -4.28
C ARG A 76 -3.60 9.41 -5.33
N ARG A 77 -2.57 10.16 -4.93
CA ARG A 77 -1.71 10.99 -5.79
C ARG A 77 -0.31 10.42 -6.02
N PHE A 78 -0.08 9.16 -5.66
CA PHE A 78 1.21 8.48 -5.85
C PHE A 78 1.21 7.64 -7.14
N LEU A 79 1.02 8.29 -8.31
CA LEU A 79 0.77 7.62 -9.60
C LEU A 79 1.49 8.29 -10.78
N GLY A 80 1.69 7.50 -11.85
CA GLY A 80 2.19 8.00 -13.13
C GLY A 80 3.60 8.61 -13.05
N PRO A 81 3.94 9.57 -13.93
CA PRO A 81 5.26 10.23 -13.94
C PRO A 81 5.62 10.93 -12.62
N SER A 82 4.62 11.35 -11.84
CA SER A 82 4.83 11.99 -10.54
C SER A 82 5.43 11.02 -9.51
N ARG A 83 5.17 9.71 -9.65
CA ARG A 83 5.67 8.66 -8.75
C ARG A 83 7.19 8.57 -8.77
N ALA A 84 7.81 8.52 -9.95
CA ALA A 84 9.26 8.45 -10.09
C ALA A 84 9.94 9.68 -9.46
N GLN A 85 9.41 10.88 -9.75
CA GLN A 85 9.93 12.13 -9.18
C GLN A 85 9.82 12.14 -7.65
N VAL A 86 8.66 11.74 -7.10
CA VAL A 86 8.46 11.65 -5.65
C VAL A 86 9.47 10.70 -5.01
N ILE A 87 9.71 9.53 -5.63
CA ILE A 87 10.72 8.58 -5.15
C ILE A 87 12.12 9.19 -5.21
N ASP A 88 12.52 9.81 -6.31
CA ASP A 88 13.84 10.41 -6.47
C ASP A 88 14.10 11.51 -5.42
N TYR A 89 13.13 12.40 -5.20
CA TYR A 89 13.22 13.42 -4.14
C TYR A 89 13.31 12.79 -2.74
N SER A 90 12.55 11.73 -2.50
CA SER A 90 12.55 11.01 -1.22
C SER A 90 13.90 10.36 -0.93
N VAL A 91 14.47 9.69 -1.94
CA VAL A 91 15.80 9.09 -1.86
C VAL A 91 16.85 10.16 -1.64
N PHE A 92 16.80 11.26 -2.39
CA PHE A 92 17.72 12.39 -2.20
C PHE A 92 17.67 12.94 -0.76
N ALA A 93 16.48 13.14 -0.20
CA ALA A 93 16.32 13.60 1.18
C ALA A 93 16.92 12.62 2.20
N ILE A 94 16.74 11.31 2.01
CA ILE A 94 17.34 10.26 2.85
C ILE A 94 18.87 10.28 2.73
N LEU A 95 19.40 10.32 1.51
CA LEU A 95 20.85 10.36 1.28
C LEU A 95 21.49 11.57 1.96
N LYS A 96 20.89 12.75 1.79
CA LYS A 96 21.35 14.01 2.40
C LYS A 96 21.35 13.93 3.93
N VAL A 97 20.24 13.53 4.55
CA VAL A 97 20.13 13.53 6.01
C VAL A 97 20.95 12.41 6.68
N LYS A 98 21.24 11.33 5.95
CA LYS A 98 22.06 10.21 6.45
C LYS A 98 23.53 10.33 6.06
N GLY A 99 23.91 11.34 5.26
CA GLY A 99 25.29 11.53 4.81
C GLY A 99 25.81 10.39 3.95
N ILE A 100 24.95 9.81 3.10
CA ILE A 100 25.26 8.66 2.25
C ILE A 100 25.70 9.18 0.87
N LYS A 101 26.90 8.82 0.44
CA LYS A 101 27.43 9.15 -0.89
C LYS A 101 26.89 8.17 -1.93
N PRO A 102 26.03 8.60 -2.88
CA PRO A 102 25.41 7.70 -3.85
C PRO A 102 26.42 7.04 -4.79
N GLU A 103 27.56 7.69 -5.05
CA GLU A 103 28.63 7.16 -5.92
C GLU A 103 29.27 5.90 -5.32
N ILE A 104 29.35 5.84 -3.99
CA ILE A 104 29.90 4.70 -3.25
C ILE A 104 28.80 3.66 -2.98
N HIS A 105 27.56 4.13 -2.79
CA HIS A 105 26.44 3.31 -2.32
C HIS A 105 25.31 3.22 -3.34
N SER A 106 25.64 3.01 -4.62
CA SER A 106 24.67 2.90 -5.72
C SER A 106 23.67 1.76 -5.53
N GLN A 107 24.11 0.62 -4.97
CA GLN A 107 23.21 -0.47 -4.60
C GLN A 107 22.18 -0.06 -3.54
N PHE A 108 22.57 0.79 -2.57
CA PHE A 108 21.63 1.32 -1.59
C PHE A 108 20.61 2.22 -2.27
N VAL A 109 21.02 3.12 -3.16
CA VAL A 109 20.11 3.98 -3.93
C VAL A 109 19.06 3.15 -4.64
N ARG A 110 19.48 2.13 -5.42
CA ARG A 110 18.53 1.24 -6.12
C ARG A 110 17.60 0.51 -5.15
N SER A 111 18.15 -0.02 -4.06
CA SER A 111 17.38 -0.82 -3.10
C SER A 111 16.37 0.02 -2.33
N ILE A 112 16.77 1.22 -1.88
CA ILE A 112 15.88 2.11 -1.14
C ILE A 112 14.79 2.65 -2.06
N SER A 113 15.09 3.02 -3.32
CA SER A 113 14.08 3.43 -4.30
C SER A 113 12.97 2.39 -4.44
N VAL A 114 13.34 1.12 -4.64
CA VAL A 114 12.37 0.00 -4.74
C VAL A 114 11.58 -0.16 -3.45
N CYS A 115 12.22 -0.08 -2.29
CA CYS A 115 11.50 -0.18 -1.01
C CYS A 115 10.47 0.93 -0.84
N LEU A 116 10.86 2.19 -1.08
CA LEU A 116 9.91 3.31 -0.98
C LEU A 116 8.76 3.12 -1.98
N ASP A 117 9.08 2.77 -3.22
CA ASP A 117 8.09 2.54 -4.27
C ASP A 117 7.06 1.46 -3.89
N GLN A 118 7.51 0.36 -3.31
CA GLN A 118 6.65 -0.73 -2.84
C GLN A 118 5.80 -0.33 -1.63
N ILE A 119 6.40 0.33 -0.63
CA ILE A 119 5.70 0.71 0.61
C ILE A 119 4.54 1.65 0.28
N TRP A 120 4.80 2.75 -0.44
CA TRP A 120 3.75 3.73 -0.74
C TRP A 120 2.88 3.37 -1.93
N GLY A 121 3.38 2.57 -2.87
CA GLY A 121 2.56 1.95 -3.91
C GLY A 121 1.49 1.03 -3.32
N TYR A 122 1.85 0.21 -2.32
CA TYR A 122 0.89 -0.65 -1.62
C TYR A 122 -0.14 0.16 -0.81
N ARG A 123 0.29 1.21 -0.11
CA ARG A 123 -0.61 2.10 0.65
C ARG A 123 -1.62 2.80 -0.26
N GLN A 124 -1.15 3.33 -1.38
CA GLN A 124 -1.97 3.93 -2.42
C GLN A 124 -3.00 2.94 -2.95
N LEU A 125 -2.57 1.72 -3.33
CA LEU A 125 -3.47 0.67 -3.81
C LEU A 125 -4.55 0.34 -2.77
N SER A 126 -4.15 0.22 -1.50
CA SER A 126 -5.09 -0.02 -0.40
C SER A 126 -6.12 1.11 -0.27
N ALA A 127 -5.71 2.37 -0.44
CA ALA A 127 -6.60 3.52 -0.42
C ALA A 127 -7.55 3.56 -1.63
N GLU A 128 -7.10 3.15 -2.81
CA GLU A 128 -7.93 3.00 -4.01
C GLU A 128 -8.99 1.92 -3.83
N LEU A 129 -8.59 0.73 -3.37
CA LEU A 129 -9.51 -0.38 -3.11
C LEU A 129 -10.55 -0.01 -2.06
N GLU A 130 -10.14 0.63 -0.97
CA GLU A 130 -11.08 1.08 0.07
C GLU A 130 -12.03 2.18 -0.45
N HIS A 131 -11.56 3.03 -1.36
CA HIS A 131 -12.44 4.00 -2.02
C HIS A 131 -13.50 3.31 -2.87
N LEU A 132 -13.09 2.37 -3.74
CA LEU A 132 -14.03 1.59 -4.57
C LEU A 132 -15.00 0.76 -3.71
N ARG A 133 -14.50 0.17 -2.61
CA ARG A 133 -15.32 -0.60 -1.68
C ARG A 133 -16.42 0.24 -1.03
N ARG A 134 -16.11 1.52 -0.74
CA ARG A 134 -17.05 2.46 -0.11
C ARG A 134 -17.97 3.15 -1.10
N THR A 135 -17.62 3.20 -2.38
CA THR A 135 -18.47 3.77 -3.41
C THR A 135 -19.65 2.83 -3.66
N PRO A 136 -20.89 3.20 -3.28
CA PRO A 136 -22.04 2.33 -3.47
C PRO A 136 -22.35 2.17 -4.95
N TYR A 137 -22.88 1.01 -5.33
CA TYR A 137 -23.49 0.86 -6.64
C TYR A 137 -24.66 1.84 -6.79
N ASP A 138 -24.67 2.55 -7.91
CA ASP A 138 -25.70 3.54 -8.24
C ASP A 138 -26.26 3.27 -9.62
N ALA A 139 -27.56 2.94 -9.68
CA ALA A 139 -28.28 2.67 -10.92
C ALA A 139 -28.50 3.93 -11.78
N ALA A 140 -28.35 5.13 -11.19
CA ALA A 140 -28.37 6.38 -11.95
C ALA A 140 -27.02 6.66 -12.65
N GLN A 141 -25.94 5.96 -12.27
CA GLN A 141 -24.62 6.13 -12.86
C GLN A 141 -24.45 5.17 -14.06
N PRO A 142 -24.34 5.69 -15.30
CA PRO A 142 -24.29 4.84 -16.50
C PRO A 142 -23.12 3.85 -16.53
N GLU A 143 -21.98 4.21 -15.94
CA GLU A 143 -20.80 3.34 -15.88
C GLU A 143 -21.06 2.10 -15.01
N HIS A 144 -21.78 2.25 -13.90
CA HIS A 144 -22.11 1.12 -13.02
C HIS A 144 -23.09 0.16 -13.72
N GLU A 145 -24.12 0.71 -14.37
CA GLU A 145 -25.08 -0.07 -15.16
C GLU A 145 -24.43 -0.78 -16.34
N ALA A 146 -23.47 -0.13 -17.02
CA ALA A 146 -22.72 -0.74 -18.10
C ALA A 146 -21.90 -1.94 -17.61
N LYS A 147 -21.20 -1.82 -16.48
CA LYS A 147 -20.47 -2.92 -15.84
C LYS A 147 -21.41 -4.07 -15.44
N LEU A 148 -22.58 -3.77 -14.87
CA LEU A 148 -23.55 -4.79 -14.47
C LEU A 148 -24.11 -5.55 -15.68
N ARG A 149 -24.43 -4.85 -16.78
CA ARG A 149 -24.86 -5.48 -18.04
C ARG A 149 -23.75 -6.30 -18.69
N GLN A 150 -22.51 -5.82 -18.64
CA GLN A 150 -21.34 -6.57 -19.11
C GLN A 150 -21.16 -7.86 -18.31
N LEU A 151 -21.35 -7.82 -16.98
CA LEU A 151 -21.27 -9.02 -16.16
C LEU A 151 -22.29 -10.07 -16.62
N TRP A 152 -23.54 -9.65 -16.86
CA TRP A 152 -24.56 -10.54 -17.38
C TRP A 152 -24.18 -11.12 -18.74
N SER A 153 -23.73 -10.30 -19.70
CA SER A 153 -23.41 -10.79 -21.04
C SER A 153 -22.23 -11.78 -21.06
N LEU A 154 -21.30 -11.65 -20.11
CA LEU A 154 -20.18 -12.58 -19.94
C LEU A 154 -20.61 -13.91 -19.30
N LEU A 155 -21.54 -13.88 -18.34
CA LEU A 155 -21.99 -15.08 -17.62
C LEU A 155 -23.12 -15.83 -18.35
N CYS A 156 -24.00 -15.11 -19.03
CA CYS A 156 -25.21 -15.61 -19.70
C CYS A 156 -25.25 -15.18 -21.18
N PRO A 157 -24.29 -15.59 -22.03
CA PRO A 157 -24.19 -15.09 -23.41
C PRO A 157 -25.36 -15.48 -24.32
N GLU A 158 -26.07 -16.56 -24.00
CA GLU A 158 -27.20 -17.08 -24.79
C GLU A 158 -28.55 -16.48 -24.38
N THR A 159 -28.61 -15.77 -23.25
CA THR A 159 -29.84 -15.26 -22.67
C THR A 159 -29.72 -13.75 -22.48
N GLU A 160 -30.52 -12.98 -23.20
CA GLU A 160 -30.57 -11.53 -22.99
C GLU A 160 -31.18 -11.19 -21.62
N LEU A 161 -30.60 -10.17 -20.96
CA LEU A 161 -31.17 -9.61 -19.75
C LEU A 161 -32.42 -8.79 -20.13
N THR A 162 -33.59 -9.20 -19.65
CA THR A 162 -34.86 -8.56 -20.03
C THR A 162 -34.97 -7.15 -19.49
N GLU A 163 -34.54 -6.95 -18.24
CA GLU A 163 -34.56 -5.69 -17.53
C GLU A 163 -33.58 -5.72 -16.36
N ARG A 164 -33.28 -4.54 -15.81
CA ARG A 164 -32.30 -4.40 -14.73
C ARG A 164 -32.78 -5.02 -13.40
N ILE A 165 -34.08 -4.96 -13.08
CA ILE A 165 -34.66 -5.73 -11.96
C ILE A 165 -35.37 -6.93 -12.55
N SER A 166 -34.81 -8.12 -12.39
CA SER A 166 -35.38 -9.33 -12.96
C SER A 166 -35.06 -10.54 -12.08
N PRO A 167 -35.96 -11.54 -11.97
CA PRO A 167 -35.66 -12.81 -11.32
C PRO A 167 -34.44 -13.52 -11.92
N GLN A 168 -34.07 -13.20 -13.17
CA GLN A 168 -32.90 -13.72 -13.88
C GLN A 168 -31.60 -13.63 -13.07
N TRP A 169 -31.43 -12.60 -12.22
CA TRP A 169 -30.23 -12.45 -11.41
C TRP A 169 -30.05 -13.57 -10.38
N LYS A 170 -31.15 -14.18 -9.92
CA LYS A 170 -31.10 -15.32 -8.99
C LYS A 170 -30.51 -16.57 -9.63
N ASP A 171 -30.63 -16.71 -10.96
CA ASP A 171 -30.10 -17.85 -11.71
C ASP A 171 -28.56 -17.90 -11.67
N ILE A 172 -27.91 -16.74 -11.48
CA ILE A 172 -26.46 -16.62 -11.32
C ILE A 172 -26.03 -16.31 -9.88
N GLY A 173 -26.93 -16.46 -8.91
CA GLY A 173 -26.61 -16.45 -7.47
C GLY A 173 -26.78 -15.12 -6.74
N PHE A 174 -27.38 -14.09 -7.35
CA PHE A 174 -27.78 -12.89 -6.60
C PHE A 174 -28.96 -13.19 -5.67
N GLN A 175 -29.04 -12.50 -4.53
CA GLN A 175 -30.03 -12.80 -3.50
C GLN A 175 -31.46 -12.37 -3.87
N GLY A 176 -31.60 -11.34 -4.70
CA GLY A 176 -32.87 -10.74 -5.08
C GLY A 176 -32.96 -10.43 -6.57
N ASP A 177 -34.07 -9.83 -6.97
CA ASP A 177 -34.28 -9.42 -8.36
C ASP A 177 -33.50 -8.14 -8.70
N ASP A 178 -33.04 -7.38 -7.70
CA ASP A 178 -32.22 -6.18 -7.85
C ASP A 178 -30.78 -6.40 -7.32
N PRO A 179 -29.79 -6.59 -8.22
CA PRO A 179 -28.39 -6.80 -7.88
C PRO A 179 -27.77 -5.70 -7.03
N LYS A 180 -28.34 -4.49 -7.06
CA LYS A 180 -27.86 -3.36 -6.25
C LYS A 180 -27.75 -3.73 -4.77
N THR A 181 -28.65 -4.59 -4.28
CA THR A 181 -28.69 -4.98 -2.86
C THR A 181 -27.51 -5.88 -2.46
N ASP A 182 -26.95 -6.64 -3.38
CA ASP A 182 -25.81 -7.53 -3.14
C ASP A 182 -24.49 -6.75 -3.02
N PHE A 183 -24.38 -5.60 -3.69
CA PHE A 183 -23.18 -4.75 -3.65
C PHE A 183 -23.09 -3.82 -2.42
N ARG A 184 -24.01 -3.90 -1.45
CA ARG A 184 -24.02 -2.99 -0.28
C ARG A 184 -22.75 -3.06 0.57
N GLY A 185 -22.13 -4.23 0.71
CA GLY A 185 -20.95 -4.42 1.56
C GLY A 185 -19.62 -4.08 0.88
N MET A 186 -19.50 -4.42 -0.41
CA MET A 186 -18.28 -4.28 -1.22
C MET A 186 -18.34 -3.14 -2.23
N GLY A 187 -19.45 -2.40 -2.31
CA GLY A 187 -19.61 -1.30 -3.26
C GLY A 187 -19.38 -1.73 -4.71
N VAL A 188 -18.92 -0.79 -5.52
CA VAL A 188 -18.53 -1.05 -6.91
C VAL A 188 -17.30 -1.95 -7.03
N LEU A 189 -16.44 -2.02 -6.00
CA LEU A 189 -15.34 -3.00 -5.98
C LEU A 189 -15.86 -4.44 -6.07
N GLY A 190 -17.03 -4.72 -5.49
CA GLY A 190 -17.67 -6.03 -5.61
C GLY A 190 -18.01 -6.37 -7.06
N LEU A 191 -18.55 -5.40 -7.81
CA LEU A 191 -18.86 -5.56 -9.23
C LEU A 191 -17.58 -5.68 -10.07
N ASP A 192 -16.56 -4.85 -9.80
CA ASP A 192 -15.28 -4.88 -10.50
C ASP A 192 -14.55 -6.22 -10.33
N ASN A 193 -14.70 -6.90 -9.20
CA ASN A 193 -14.08 -8.21 -8.97
C ASN A 193 -14.82 -9.38 -9.63
N LEU A 194 -16.10 -9.21 -9.99
CA LEU A 194 -16.88 -10.22 -10.71
C LEU A 194 -16.62 -10.16 -12.23
N LEU A 195 -16.14 -9.01 -12.72
CA LEU A 195 -15.72 -8.77 -14.10
C LEU A 195 -14.26 -9.17 -14.33
#